data_AF-A0A432IA71-F1
#
_entry.id   AF-A0A432IA71-F1
#
_cell.length_a   1.000
_cell.length_b   1.000
_cell.length_c   1.000
_cell.angle_alpha   90.00
_cell.angle_beta   90.00
_cell.angle_gamma   90.00
#
_symmetry.space_group_name_H-M   'P 1'
#
loop_
_entity.id
_entity.type
_entity.pdbx_description
1 polymer ?
#
loop_
_entity_poly.entity_id
_entity_poly.type
_entity_poly.pdbx_seq_one_letter_code
_entity_poly.pdbx_strand_id
1 'polypeptide(L)' 'PIIIKKKCLACHGEIGTDVTKVSDSIIESYYPKDLATGFKEGDLRGIWSITFNKIE' A
#
# COMPACT_ATOMS: atom_id res chain seq x y z
N PRO A 1 2.60 14.07 -1.15
CA PRO A 1 1.58 12.99 -1.05
C PRO A 1 2.07 11.77 -1.82
N ILE A 2 1.69 10.56 -1.39
CA ILE A 2 2.02 9.31 -2.08
C ILE A 2 0.80 8.91 -2.89
N ILE A 3 0.95 8.88 -4.22
CA ILE A 3 -0.13 8.54 -5.16
C ILE A 3 0.14 7.18 -5.77
N ILE A 4 -0.89 6.33 -5.81
CA ILE A 4 -0.82 5.00 -6.41
C ILE A 4 -0.53 5.09 -7.90
N LYS A 5 0.42 4.29 -8.36
CA LYS A 5 0.74 4.05 -9.77
C LYS A 5 0.45 2.61 -10.12
N LYS A 6 0.29 2.29 -11.41
CA LYS A 6 0.01 0.93 -11.90
C LYS A 6 0.86 -0.18 -11.26
N LYS A 7 2.16 0.04 -11.06
CA LYS A 7 3.06 -0.95 -10.43
C LYS A 7 2.74 -1.23 -8.96
N CYS A 8 2.15 -0.28 -8.24
CA CYS A 8 1.77 -0.43 -6.84
C CYS A 8 0.61 -1.43 -6.67
N LEU A 9 -0.25 -1.56 -7.69
CA LEU A 9 -1.46 -2.39 -7.63
C LEU A 9 -1.16 -3.88 -7.53
N ALA A 10 0.05 -4.32 -7.94
CA ALA A 10 0.47 -5.71 -7.81
C ALA A 10 0.45 -6.24 -6.36
N CYS A 11 0.51 -5.33 -5.37
CA CYS A 11 0.41 -5.67 -3.94
C CYS A 11 -0.70 -4.90 -3.21
N HIS A 12 -1.11 -3.73 -3.71
CA HIS A 12 -2.07 -2.85 -3.03
C HIS A 12 -3.41 -2.69 -3.77
N GLY A 13 -3.59 -3.36 -4.91
CA GLY A 13 -4.81 -3.29 -5.72
C GLY A 13 -5.93 -4.20 -5.22
N GLU A 14 -6.91 -4.48 -6.07
CA GLU A 14 -8.02 -5.37 -5.73
C GLU A 14 -7.55 -6.84 -5.69
N ILE A 15 -7.87 -7.53 -4.60
CA ILE A 15 -7.49 -8.94 -4.39
C ILE A 15 -8.20 -9.82 -5.41
N GLY A 16 -7.46 -10.68 -6.10
CA GLY A 16 -7.99 -11.56 -7.15
C GLY A 16 -8.07 -10.91 -8.53
N THR A 17 -7.89 -9.58 -8.62
CA THR A 17 -7.84 -8.84 -9.89
C THR A 17 -6.42 -8.33 -10.15
N ASP A 18 -5.93 -7.44 -9.29
CA ASP A 18 -4.60 -6.84 -9.39
C ASP A 18 -3.56 -7.60 -8.56
N VAL A 19 -3.97 -8.08 -7.38
CA VAL A 19 -3.13 -8.86 -6.46
C VAL A 19 -3.44 -10.34 -6.65
N THR A 20 -2.42 -11.13 -6.96
CA THR A 20 -2.59 -12.58 -7.12
C THR A 20 -2.88 -13.24 -5.78
N LYS A 21 -3.64 -14.34 -5.77
CA LYS A 21 -3.91 -15.11 -4.54
C LYS A 21 -2.64 -15.58 -3.84
N VAL A 22 -1.60 -15.94 -4.59
CA VAL A 22 -0.31 -16.36 -4.01
C VAL A 22 0.37 -15.18 -3.30
N SER A 23 0.40 -14.02 -3.92
CA SER A 23 0.95 -12.80 -3.32
C SER A 23 0.16 -12.39 -2.08
N ASP A 24 -1.17 -12.40 -2.16
CA ASP A 24 -2.08 -12.08 -1.07
C ASP A 24 -1.86 -13.00 0.13
N SER A 25 -1.83 -14.32 -0.06
CA SER A 25 -1.55 -15.28 1.03
C SER A 25 -0.19 -15.06 1.71
N ILE A 26 0.85 -14.68 0.94
CA ILE A 26 2.15 -14.34 1.52
C ILE A 26 2.04 -13.05 2.34
N ILE A 27 1.41 -12.01 1.80
CA ILE A 27 1.21 -10.74 2.50
C ILE A 27 0.42 -10.95 3.79
N GLU A 28 -0.71 -11.66 3.76
CA GLU A 28 -1.52 -11.98 4.95
C GLU A 28 -0.72 -12.73 6.03
N SER A 29 0.18 -13.63 5.63
CA SER A 29 1.01 -14.37 6.60
C SER A 29 1.98 -13.48 7.38
N TYR A 30 2.50 -12.42 6.76
CA TYR A 30 3.41 -11.47 7.41
C TYR A 30 2.68 -10.27 8.02
N TYR A 31 1.53 -9.90 7.45
CA TYR A 31 0.74 -8.73 7.79
C TYR A 31 -0.75 -9.12 7.94
N PRO A 32 -1.12 -9.91 8.97
CA PRO A 32 -2.47 -10.48 9.12
C PRO A 32 -3.60 -9.45 9.39
N LYS A 33 -3.25 -8.17 9.49
CA LYS A 33 -4.18 -7.05 9.65
C LYS A 33 -3.92 -5.97 8.61
N ASP A 34 -3.38 -6.36 7.44
CA ASP A 34 -3.14 -5.40 6.38
C ASP A 34 -4.44 -4.73 5.95
N LEU A 35 -4.39 -3.41 5.82
CA LEU A 35 -5.49 -2.56 5.36
C LEU A 35 -5.11 -1.85 4.06
N ALA A 36 -3.90 -2.09 3.53
CA ALA A 36 -3.36 -1.38 2.38
C ALA A 36 -3.72 -2.06 1.05
N THR A 37 -4.97 -2.51 0.88
CA THR A 37 -5.46 -3.20 -0.32
C THR A 37 -6.66 -2.48 -0.93
N GLY A 38 -7.07 -2.88 -2.13
CA GLY A 38 -8.25 -2.33 -2.81
C GLY A 38 -8.09 -0.94 -3.41
N PHE A 39 -6.84 -0.46 -3.54
CA PHE A 39 -6.57 0.83 -4.19
C PHE A 39 -6.73 0.77 -5.71
N LYS A 40 -6.94 1.94 -6.33
CA LYS A 40 -6.94 2.16 -7.77
C LYS A 40 -5.82 3.12 -8.18
N GLU A 41 -5.42 3.08 -9.45
CA GLU A 41 -4.44 4.02 -9.97
C GLU A 41 -4.93 5.48 -9.82
N GLY A 42 -4.08 6.33 -9.26
CA GLY A 42 -4.42 7.72 -8.95
C GLY A 42 -4.93 7.95 -7.52
N ASP A 43 -5.27 6.90 -6.77
CA ASP A 43 -5.69 7.05 -5.37
C ASP A 43 -4.58 7.62 -4.48
N LEU A 44 -4.98 8.37 -3.45
CA LEU A 44 -4.09 8.81 -2.38
C LEU A 44 -3.77 7.62 -1.47
N ARG A 45 -2.52 7.14 -1.51
CA ARG A 45 -2.04 6.07 -0.62
C ARG A 45 -1.75 6.57 0.79
N GLY A 46 -1.28 7.80 0.91
CA GLY A 46 -0.85 8.38 2.17
C GLY A 46 0.00 9.63 1.98
N ILE A 47 0.68 10.05 3.04
CA ILE A 47 1.46 11.28 3.05
C ILE A 47 2.73 11.09 3.87
N TRP A 48 3.79 11.81 3.48
CA TRP A 48 4.99 11.93 4.29
C TRP A 48 4.73 12.95 5.40
N SER A 49 5.05 12.58 6.64
CA SER A 49 5.06 13.48 7.79
C SER A 49 6.50 13.67 8.23
N ILE A 50 6.97 14.92 8.30
CA ILE A 50 8.34 15.27 8.66
C ILE A 50 8.29 16.23 9.84
N THR A 51 9.00 15.89 10.90
CA THR A 51 9.17 16.74 12.09
C THR A 51 10.64 17.06 12.24
N PHE A 52 10.97 18.35 12.35
CA PHE A 52 12.33 18.79 12.62
C PHE A 52 12.52 18.92 14.12
N ASN A 53 13.55 18.25 14.64
CA ASN A 53 13.98 18.46 16.02
C ASN A 53 14.52 19.88 16.15
N LYS A 54 14.21 20.53 17.28
CA LYS A 54 14.79 21.83 17.60
C LYS A 54 16.30 21.67 17.73
N ILE A 55 17.05 22.55 17.08
CA ILE A 55 18.48 22.70 17.34
C ILE A 55 18.57 23.48 18.65
N GLU A 56 19.19 22.89 19.67
CA GLU A 56 19.56 23.60 20.91
C GLU A 56 20.72 24.56 20.66
#